data_AF-A0A7Z0PSF0-F1
#
_entry.id   AF-A0A7Z0PSF0-F1
#
_cell.length_a   1.000
_cell.length_b   1.000
_cell.length_c   1.000
_cell.angle_alpha   90.00
_cell.angle_beta   90.00
_cell.angle_gamma   90.00
#
_symmetry.space_group_name_H-M   'P 1'
#
loop_
_entity.id
_entity.type
_entity.pdbx_description
1 polymer ?
#
loop_
_entity_poly.entity_id
_entity_poly.type
_entity_poly.pdbx_seq_one_letter_code
_entity_poly.pdbx_strand_id
1 'polypeptide(L)'
;MVATRSSSKSAGEPQNQDVPEGDEVARGVQQATDKAQEQGFYGVETDPTPNENYTVAGVTEGLPTPETDKDAAAKARQASHGI
;
A
#
# COMPACT_ATOMS: atom_id res chain seq x y z
N MET A 1 -47.44 3.76 10.03
CA MET A 1 -46.31 3.70 10.97
C MET A 1 -45.62 2.36 10.83
N VAL A 2 -44.50 2.30 10.10
CA VAL A 2 -43.45 1.26 10.25
C VAL A 2 -42.14 1.95 9.90
N ALA A 3 -41.23 2.02 10.87
CA ALA A 3 -39.97 2.73 10.77
C ALA A 3 -39.00 2.02 9.80
N THR A 4 -38.52 2.74 8.80
CA THR A 4 -37.39 2.35 7.95
C THR A 4 -36.11 2.39 8.79
N ARG A 5 -35.47 1.24 8.99
CA ARG A 5 -34.20 1.13 9.73
C ARG A 5 -33.09 1.81 8.93
N SER A 6 -32.49 2.81 9.57
CA SER A 6 -31.26 3.50 9.17
C SER A 6 -30.11 2.50 9.04
N SER A 7 -29.53 2.39 7.84
CA SER A 7 -28.26 1.72 7.61
C SER A 7 -27.16 2.76 7.44
N SER A 8 -26.77 3.39 8.54
CA SER A 8 -25.50 4.11 8.62
C SER A 8 -24.38 3.11 8.90
N LYS A 9 -23.78 2.55 7.84
CA LYS A 9 -22.55 1.77 7.95
C LYS A 9 -21.40 2.76 8.12
N SER A 10 -21.15 3.14 9.37
CA SER A 10 -19.97 3.90 9.77
C SER A 10 -18.72 3.07 9.46
N ALA A 11 -17.75 3.71 8.82
CA ALA A 11 -16.41 3.20 8.60
C ALA A 11 -15.84 2.70 9.93
N GLY A 12 -15.64 1.38 10.03
CA GLY A 12 -15.00 0.75 11.17
C GLY A 12 -13.50 0.67 10.93
N GLU A 13 -12.75 1.13 11.93
CA GLU A 13 -11.32 0.91 12.13
C GLU A 13 -10.89 -0.53 11.81
N PRO A 14 -9.61 -0.76 11.42
CA PRO A 14 -9.13 -2.10 11.13
C PRO A 14 -9.28 -2.97 12.39
N GLN A 15 -10.22 -3.91 12.32
CA GLN A 15 -10.39 -4.91 13.36
C GLN A 15 -9.15 -5.80 13.31
N ASN A 16 -8.26 -5.64 14.29
CA ASN A 16 -7.36 -6.71 14.70
C ASN A 16 -8.25 -7.89 15.10
N GLN A 17 -8.48 -8.80 14.15
CA GLN A 17 -9.21 -10.02 14.41
C GLN A 17 -8.25 -10.94 15.16
N ASP A 18 -8.40 -10.98 16.48
CA ASP A 18 -7.78 -12.02 17.30
C ASP A 18 -8.17 -13.39 16.71
N VAL A 19 -7.18 -14.13 16.24
CA VAL A 19 -7.33 -15.47 15.69
C VAL A 19 -8.03 -16.34 16.74
N PRO A 20 -9.08 -17.12 16.40
CA PRO A 20 -9.75 -17.97 17.38
C PRO A 20 -8.74 -18.89 18.08
N GLU A 21 -8.70 -18.80 19.42
CA GLU A 21 -7.84 -19.63 20.27
C GLU A 21 -8.16 -21.12 20.02
N GLY A 22 -7.28 -21.81 19.29
CA GLY A 22 -7.36 -23.25 19.06
C GLY A 22 -7.01 -23.74 17.66
N ASP A 23 -6.88 -22.85 16.66
CA ASP A 23 -6.49 -23.25 15.30
C ASP A 23 -4.97 -23.06 15.09
N GLU A 24 -4.22 -24.16 15.22
CA GLU A 24 -2.77 -24.18 15.03
C GLU A 24 -2.35 -23.75 13.61
N VAL A 25 -3.18 -24.01 12.61
CA VAL A 25 -2.92 -23.61 11.21
C VAL A 25 -3.06 -22.11 11.08
N ALA A 26 -4.14 -21.54 11.62
CA ALA A 26 -4.36 -20.10 11.59
C ALA A 26 -3.25 -19.33 12.32
N ARG A 27 -2.78 -19.86 13.46
CA ARG A 27 -1.64 -19.28 14.18
C ARG A 27 -0.34 -19.33 13.39
N GLY A 28 -0.08 -20.44 12.67
CA GLY A 28 1.08 -20.57 11.81
C GLY A 28 1.07 -19.58 10.65
N VAL A 29 -0.10 -19.36 10.03
CA VAL A 29 -0.28 -18.37 8.97
C VAL A 29 -0.06 -16.95 9.50
N GLN A 30 -0.64 -16.61 10.65
CA GLN A 30 -0.47 -15.29 11.27
C GLN A 30 1.02 -15.00 11.53
N GLN A 31 1.74 -15.93 12.15
CA GLN A 31 3.18 -15.78 12.43
C GLN A 31 4.03 -15.62 11.17
N ALA A 32 3.65 -16.28 10.07
CA ALA A 32 4.36 -16.14 8.80
C ALA A 32 4.11 -14.76 8.16
N THR A 33 2.87 -14.29 8.20
CA THR A 33 2.48 -12.95 7.72
C THR A 33 3.16 -11.85 8.55
N ASP A 34 3.15 -11.98 9.88
CA ASP A 34 3.80 -11.03 10.79
C ASP A 34 5.30 -10.94 10.50
N LYS A 35 5.98 -12.09 10.35
CA LYS A 35 7.40 -12.11 9.94
C LYS A 35 7.65 -11.45 8.60
N ALA A 36 6.76 -11.63 7.63
CA ALA A 36 6.90 -11.01 6.32
C ALA A 36 6.70 -9.49 6.39
N GLN A 37 5.78 -9.03 7.25
CA GLN A 37 5.58 -7.61 7.53
C GLN A 37 6.77 -7.00 8.28
N GLU A 38 7.33 -7.68 9.28
CA GLU A 38 8.55 -7.29 10.00
C GLU A 38 9.77 -7.18 9.07
N GLN A 39 9.86 -8.07 8.08
CA GLN A 39 10.90 -8.03 7.03
C GLN A 39 10.65 -6.94 5.98
N GLY A 40 9.52 -6.24 6.06
CA GLY A 40 9.16 -5.17 5.14
C GLY A 40 8.71 -5.66 3.77
N PHE A 41 8.34 -6.94 3.61
CA PHE A 41 7.75 -7.44 2.36
C PHE A 41 6.35 -6.88 2.11
N TYR A 42 5.66 -6.50 3.18
CA TYR A 42 4.35 -5.86 3.18
C TYR A 42 4.41 -4.65 4.10
N GLY A 43 3.83 -3.51 3.72
CA GLY A 43 3.69 -2.38 4.65
C GLY A 43 3.72 -0.98 4.07
N VAL A 44 4.15 -0.78 2.82
CA VAL A 44 4.02 0.52 2.18
C VAL A 44 2.85 0.49 1.22
N GLU A 45 1.75 1.13 1.60
CA GLU A 45 0.70 1.49 0.65
C GLU A 45 1.35 2.27 -0.49
N THR A 46 1.38 1.67 -1.67
CA THR A 46 1.84 2.35 -2.88
C THR A 46 0.74 3.34 -3.27
N ASP A 47 1.11 4.59 -3.59
CA ASP A 47 0.17 5.53 -4.19
C ASP A 47 -0.39 4.88 -5.47
N PRO A 48 -1.72 4.62 -5.55
CA PRO A 48 -2.30 3.99 -6.71
C PRO A 48 -2.33 4.93 -7.93
N THR A 49 -2.05 6.22 -7.74
CA THR A 49 -1.93 7.20 -8.83
C THR A 49 -0.70 6.87 -9.67
N PRO A 50 -0.87 6.51 -10.96
CA PRO A 50 0.27 6.22 -11.82
C PRO A 50 1.16 7.46 -11.95
N ASN A 51 2.47 7.26 -11.86
CA ASN A 51 3.42 8.30 -12.21
C ASN A 51 3.47 8.44 -13.73
N GLU A 52 2.95 9.55 -14.28
CA GLU A 52 2.87 9.79 -15.72
C GLU A 52 4.22 9.67 -16.44
N ASN A 53 5.33 10.01 -15.77
CA ASN A 53 6.67 9.87 -16.36
C ASN A 53 7.05 8.40 -16.60
N TYR A 54 6.41 7.46 -15.91
CA TYR A 54 6.63 6.01 -16.02
C TYR A 54 5.48 5.28 -16.72
N THR A 55 4.55 6.00 -17.35
CA THR A 55 3.57 5.39 -18.25
C THR A 55 4.18 5.20 -19.63
N VAL A 56 3.68 4.22 -20.40
CA VAL A 56 4.12 4.02 -21.79
C VAL A 56 3.91 5.30 -22.60
N ALA A 57 2.78 5.98 -22.40
CA ALA A 57 2.48 7.25 -23.05
C ALA A 57 3.50 8.33 -22.68
N GLY A 58 3.75 8.55 -21.39
CA GLY A 58 4.68 9.58 -20.93
C GLY A 58 6.12 9.36 -21.40
N VAL A 59 6.60 8.11 -21.39
CA VAL A 59 7.93 7.79 -21.95
C VAL A 59 7.98 8.07 -23.45
N THR A 60 6.93 7.73 -24.21
CA THR A 60 6.87 8.01 -25.65
C THR A 60 6.73 9.50 -25.97
N GLU A 61 6.16 10.29 -25.06
CA GLU A 61 6.08 11.75 -25.14
C GLU A 61 7.40 12.43 -24.70
N GLY A 62 8.38 11.66 -24.23
CA GLY A 62 9.68 12.17 -23.81
C GLY A 62 9.66 12.84 -22.44
N LEU A 63 8.70 12.48 -21.58
CA LEU A 63 8.68 12.96 -20.20
C LEU A 63 9.94 12.50 -19.46
N PRO A 64 10.54 13.36 -18.61
CA PRO A 64 11.80 13.06 -17.95
C PRO A 64 11.64 11.95 -16.93
N THR A 65 12.47 10.92 -17.05
CA THR A 65 12.61 9.85 -16.05
C THR A 65 14.00 9.93 -15.40
N PRO A 66 14.16 9.50 -14.14
CA PRO A 66 15.46 9.34 -13.49
C PRO A 66 16.58 8.66 -14.30
N GLU A 67 16.24 7.81 -15.26
CA GLU A 67 17.18 7.13 -16.14
C GLU A 67 17.62 7.99 -17.33
N THR A 68 16.79 8.97 -17.72
CA THR A 68 16.97 9.82 -18.90
C THR A 68 17.36 11.26 -18.56
N ASP A 69 17.06 11.73 -17.34
CA ASP A 69 17.30 13.09 -16.86
C ASP A 69 17.98 13.08 -15.47
N LYS A 70 19.12 13.79 -15.36
CA LYS A 70 19.94 13.85 -14.13
C LYS A 70 19.26 14.61 -12.99
N ASP A 71 18.45 15.61 -13.28
CA ASP A 71 17.73 16.39 -12.30
C ASP A 71 16.50 15.60 -11.79
N ALA A 72 15.82 14.87 -12.67
CA ALA A 72 14.80 13.90 -12.28
C ALA A 72 15.39 12.81 -11.37
N ALA A 73 16.61 12.35 -11.67
CA ALA A 73 17.33 11.37 -10.85
C ALA A 73 17.70 11.93 -9.47
N ALA A 74 18.12 13.20 -9.38
CA ALA A 74 18.43 13.85 -8.11
C ALA A 74 17.18 13.95 -7.22
N LYS A 75 16.03 14.34 -7.79
CA LYS A 75 14.74 14.41 -7.09
C LYS A 75 14.27 13.04 -6.59
N ALA A 76 14.38 12.00 -7.41
CA ALA A 76 14.03 10.64 -7.00
C ALA A 76 14.90 10.15 -5.82
N ARG A 77 16.21 10.42 -5.85
CA ARG A 77 17.12 10.08 -4.74
C ARG A 77 16.82 10.84 -3.46
N GLN A 78 16.38 12.10 -3.56
CA GLN A 78 15.96 12.90 -2.42
C GLN A 78 14.66 12.37 -1.80
N ALA A 79 13.68 12.01 -2.64
CA ALA A 79 12.42 11.41 -2.20
C ALA A 79 12.65 10.06 -1.48
N SER A 80 13.62 9.27 -1.92
CA SER A 80 13.94 7.97 -1.31
C SER A 80 14.82 8.05 -0.05
N HIS A 81 15.48 9.18 0.20
CA HIS A 81 16.31 9.42 1.40
C HIS A 81 15.56 10.18 2.51
N GLY A 82 14.25 10.37 2.37
CA GLY A 82 13.39 11.02 3.37
C GLY A 82 12.88 10.06 4.46
N ILE A 83 13.79 9.40 5.18
CA ILE A 83 13.58 8.79 6.52
C ILE A 83 14.82 9.10 7.36
#